data_AF-A0A943Q4W3-F1
#
_entry.id   AF-A0A943Q4W3-F1
#
_cell.length_a   1.000
_cell.length_b   1.000
_cell.length_c   1.000
_cell.angle_alpha   90.00
_cell.angle_beta   90.00
_cell.angle_gamma   90.00
#
_symmetry.space_group_name_H-M   'P 1'
#
loop_
_entity.id
_entity.type
_entity.pdbx_description
1 polymer ?
#
loop_
_entity_poly.entity_id
_entity_poly.type
_entity_poly.pdbx_seq_one_letter_code
_entity_poly.pdbx_strand_id
1 'polypeptide(L)'
;MKKRLFEKSALSLALAAILLFTPATPVAFAAGDTAAIECVVVTFHGDAQTQRGVSWFTPEKTRADVQLMKAADYYGIFDNAVPYEGTVSYYAKNYGHRVVLDHLEPGTEYVYRVGDRELGVWSEPGTFVTDAGKDSAFSFLAIADVQAGSEENFQKASELLDKGFETVPDAQFVANMGDFINDCNNEQWDMYFRNFKRHHLRATLAPVAGNHDGVPSWFRQQFPVSAAEPSLGLTGDYYSFDYGNAHFAVLNTNDMFPMTSAQVNWLRNDMRASGADWKIVMMHRSLYSAGKNYNKPDTMIMHNRLVPVMDDLDIDFALAGHDHMYFRTKQMKGDQAQETTYIQEVYNGETVTFADNPQGTTYVLPNTAGTKRYPVHTETFQKILDAGEVVMQPGRPVFAGITIDGDKLIYNAYAYDIDGTKEIERIDSYAIQKTLSGEPPAPFEPDSTDYASLWRQDLNNLVTLLIRAVIDYCVLIPQLIRDAIGNG
;
A
#
# COMPACT_ATOMS: atom_id res chain seq x y z
N MET A 1 -35.66 78.64 18.50
CA MET A 1 -34.43 77.82 18.56
C MET A 1 -34.47 76.62 19.53
N LYS A 2 -35.62 76.26 20.15
CA LYS A 2 -35.74 75.07 21.02
C LYS A 2 -36.64 73.94 20.51
N LYS A 3 -37.29 74.10 19.34
CA LYS A 3 -38.22 73.08 18.77
C LYS A 3 -37.59 72.16 17.71
N ARG A 4 -36.47 72.54 17.09
CA ARG A 4 -35.73 71.73 16.09
C ARG A 4 -34.62 70.84 16.66
N LEU A 5 -34.36 70.91 17.98
CA LEU A 5 -33.42 70.01 18.67
C LEU A 5 -34.11 68.73 19.18
N PHE A 6 -35.42 68.77 19.44
CA PHE A 6 -36.17 67.63 19.98
C PHE A 6 -36.51 66.56 18.92
N GLU A 7 -36.65 66.95 17.66
CA GLU A 7 -36.95 66.01 16.56
C GLU A 7 -35.72 65.21 16.09
N LYS A 8 -34.49 65.69 16.36
CA LYS A 8 -33.26 64.95 16.06
C LYS A 8 -32.81 64.00 17.18
N SER A 9 -33.26 64.23 18.42
CA SER A 9 -32.96 63.33 19.54
C SER A 9 -33.95 62.17 19.64
N ALA A 10 -35.21 62.37 19.26
CA ALA A 10 -36.22 61.31 19.24
C ALA A 10 -36.02 60.29 18.11
N LEU A 11 -35.50 60.73 16.95
CA LEU A 11 -35.21 59.83 15.82
C LEU A 11 -33.98 58.94 16.08
N SER A 12 -32.99 59.44 16.83
CA SER A 12 -31.78 58.69 17.18
C SER A 12 -32.00 57.65 18.28
N LEU A 13 -32.92 57.91 19.21
CA LEU A 13 -33.31 56.94 20.24
C LEU A 13 -34.27 55.85 19.72
N ALA A 14 -35.11 56.17 18.73
CA ALA A 14 -35.94 55.17 18.04
C ALA A 14 -35.12 54.25 17.12
N LEU A 15 -34.06 54.74 16.47
CA LEU A 15 -33.14 53.89 15.70
C LEU A 15 -32.25 53.02 16.61
N ALA A 16 -31.85 53.50 17.79
CA ALA A 16 -31.04 52.72 18.74
C ALA A 16 -31.84 51.60 19.44
N ALA A 17 -33.15 51.77 19.65
CA ALA A 17 -34.01 50.75 20.25
C ALA A 17 -34.40 49.62 19.27
N ILE A 18 -34.43 49.89 17.96
CA ILE A 18 -34.69 48.87 16.92
C ILE A 18 -33.43 48.02 16.65
N LEU A 19 -32.24 48.50 17.03
CA LEU A 19 -30.98 47.75 16.95
C LEU A 19 -30.71 46.84 18.17
N LEU A 20 -31.55 46.87 19.21
CA LEU A 20 -31.34 46.10 20.45
C LEU A 20 -32.35 44.96 20.69
N PHE A 21 -33.34 44.78 19.81
CA PHE A 21 -34.33 43.70 19.93
C PHE A 21 -34.76 43.14 18.56
N THR A 22 -33.81 42.84 17.69
CA THR A 22 -34.06 41.78 16.70
C THR A 22 -33.88 40.45 17.42
N PRO A 23 -34.91 39.56 17.49
CA PRO A 23 -34.65 38.19 17.85
C PRO A 23 -33.59 37.71 16.88
N ALA A 24 -32.48 37.22 17.40
CA ALA A 24 -31.54 36.45 16.60
C ALA A 24 -32.31 35.21 16.14
N THR A 25 -33.03 35.33 15.02
CA THR A 25 -33.26 34.18 14.16
C THR A 25 -31.87 33.63 13.93
N PRO A 26 -31.60 32.35 14.25
CA PRO A 26 -30.33 31.76 13.86
C PRO A 26 -30.26 31.97 12.36
N VAL A 27 -29.39 32.88 11.95
CA VAL A 27 -28.93 32.91 10.57
C VAL A 27 -28.23 31.58 10.49
N ALA A 28 -28.86 30.62 9.82
CA ALA A 28 -28.15 29.48 9.31
C ALA A 28 -27.02 30.11 8.50
N PHE A 29 -25.83 30.14 9.08
CA PHE A 29 -24.63 30.22 8.28
C PHE A 29 -24.80 29.06 7.31
N ALA A 30 -24.99 29.38 6.03
CA ALA A 30 -24.63 28.43 5.00
C ALA A 30 -23.26 27.93 5.42
N ALA A 31 -23.15 26.62 5.67
CA ALA A 31 -21.89 25.99 5.97
C ALA A 31 -20.92 26.44 4.88
N GLY A 32 -20.05 27.41 5.21
CA GLY A 32 -18.90 27.67 4.38
C GLY A 32 -18.11 26.38 4.34
N ASP A 33 -17.44 26.10 3.23
CA ASP A 33 -16.49 24.99 3.02
C ASP A 33 -15.26 25.06 3.96
N THR A 34 -15.44 25.45 5.23
CA THR A 34 -14.38 25.67 6.21
C THR A 34 -13.91 24.39 6.91
N ALA A 35 -14.34 23.21 6.45
CA ALA A 35 -13.84 21.91 6.88
C ALA A 35 -14.07 20.85 5.79
N ALA A 36 -13.56 21.11 4.57
CA ALA A 36 -13.49 20.07 3.55
C ALA A 36 -12.62 18.92 4.11
N ILE A 37 -13.27 17.79 4.43
CA ILE A 37 -12.60 16.56 4.83
C ILE A 37 -12.16 15.87 3.54
N GLU A 38 -10.86 15.71 3.40
CA GLU A 38 -10.22 15.17 2.21
C GLU A 38 -9.34 13.97 2.58
N CYS A 39 -8.98 13.17 1.58
CA CYS A 39 -7.96 12.12 1.73
C CYS A 39 -8.25 11.09 2.83
N VAL A 40 -9.53 10.72 3.01
CA VAL A 40 -9.94 9.71 3.97
C VAL A 40 -9.41 8.34 3.54
N VAL A 41 -8.69 7.65 4.42
CA VAL A 41 -8.20 6.29 4.19
C VAL A 41 -8.19 5.47 5.47
N VAL A 42 -8.48 4.17 5.32
CA VAL A 42 -8.27 3.14 6.34
C VAL A 42 -7.10 2.25 5.94
N THR A 43 -6.18 2.02 6.87
CA THR A 43 -5.06 1.09 6.70
C THR A 43 -5.06 0.02 7.79
N PHE A 44 -4.32 -1.06 7.54
CA PHE A 44 -3.91 -1.94 8.63
C PHE A 44 -3.12 -1.16 9.68
N HIS A 45 -3.30 -1.53 10.94
CA HIS A 45 -2.59 -0.97 12.08
C HIS A 45 -2.55 -2.01 13.19
N GLY A 46 -1.39 -2.64 13.41
CA GLY A 46 -1.29 -3.70 14.42
C GLY A 46 -2.07 -4.94 14.01
N ASP A 47 -2.82 -5.51 14.96
CA ASP A 47 -3.59 -6.73 14.76
C ASP A 47 -4.81 -6.50 13.85
N ALA A 48 -4.83 -7.15 12.68
CA ALA A 48 -5.90 -6.98 11.70
C ALA A 48 -7.28 -7.50 12.16
N GLN A 49 -7.35 -8.29 13.23
CA GLN A 49 -8.63 -8.74 13.79
C GLN A 49 -9.26 -7.68 14.68
N THR A 50 -8.44 -6.84 15.33
CA THR A 50 -8.89 -5.99 16.44
C THR A 50 -8.58 -4.51 16.27
N GLN A 51 -7.82 -4.13 15.23
CA GLN A 51 -7.35 -2.77 15.05
C GLN A 51 -7.33 -2.28 13.59
N ARG A 52 -7.56 -0.98 13.39
CA ARG A 52 -7.39 -0.26 12.11
C ARG A 52 -6.84 1.15 12.34
N GLY A 53 -6.09 1.66 11.37
CA GLY A 53 -5.67 3.06 11.34
C GLY A 53 -6.57 3.84 10.40
N VAL A 54 -7.02 5.03 10.81
CA VAL A 54 -7.79 5.96 9.98
C VAL A 54 -7.06 7.29 9.90
N SER A 55 -6.96 7.87 8.70
CA SER A 55 -6.45 9.22 8.50
C SER A 55 -7.27 10.01 7.50
N TRP A 56 -7.17 11.33 7.61
CA TRP A 56 -7.75 12.29 6.66
C TRP A 56 -7.05 13.65 6.83
N PHE A 57 -7.35 14.59 5.93
CA PHE A 57 -6.81 15.95 5.95
C PHE A 57 -7.91 16.99 5.96
N THR A 58 -7.60 18.14 6.56
CA THR A 58 -8.42 19.36 6.50
C THR A 58 -7.54 20.59 6.26
N PRO A 59 -8.06 21.63 5.58
CA PRO A 59 -7.32 22.88 5.37
C PRO A 59 -7.15 23.70 6.66
N GLU A 60 -8.11 23.58 7.58
CA GLU A 60 -8.13 24.27 8.87
C GLU A 60 -8.02 23.28 10.03
N LYS A 61 -7.55 23.74 11.20
CA LYS A 61 -7.41 22.88 12.37
C LYS A 61 -8.78 22.53 12.95
N THR A 62 -9.14 21.25 12.88
CA THR A 62 -10.34 20.67 13.53
C THR A 62 -9.95 19.61 14.55
N ARG A 63 -10.93 19.02 15.23
CA ARG A 63 -10.76 17.77 15.98
C ARG A 63 -10.51 16.58 15.03
N ALA A 64 -9.92 15.53 15.60
CA ALA A 64 -9.77 14.23 14.97
C ALA A 64 -10.75 13.24 15.64
N ASP A 65 -12.02 13.26 15.24
CA ASP A 65 -13.05 12.35 15.77
C ASP A 65 -13.46 11.31 14.72
N VAL A 66 -13.72 10.09 15.17
CA VAL A 66 -14.36 9.03 14.36
C VAL A 66 -15.59 8.51 15.08
N GLN A 67 -16.65 8.25 14.32
CA GLN A 67 -17.77 7.44 14.76
C GLN A 67 -17.75 6.11 14.03
N LEU A 68 -17.79 5.02 14.80
CA LEU A 68 -17.70 3.66 14.30
C LEU A 68 -18.88 2.84 14.82
N MET A 69 -19.48 2.02 13.97
CA MET A 69 -20.49 1.04 14.40
C MET A 69 -20.45 -0.19 13.49
N LYS A 70 -20.98 -1.31 13.96
CA LYS A 70 -21.13 -2.50 13.13
C LYS A 70 -22.08 -2.19 11.97
N ALA A 71 -21.76 -2.70 10.78
CA ALA A 71 -22.60 -2.48 9.60
C ALA A 71 -24.03 -3.01 9.79
N ALA A 72 -24.19 -4.11 10.55
CA ALA A 72 -25.49 -4.68 10.89
C ALA A 72 -26.41 -3.73 11.67
N ASP A 73 -25.85 -2.76 12.40
CA ASP A 73 -26.59 -1.78 13.21
C ASP A 73 -26.82 -0.45 12.48
N TYR A 74 -26.24 -0.28 11.27
CA TYR A 74 -26.27 0.99 10.54
C TYR A 74 -27.51 1.10 9.63
N TYR A 75 -28.45 1.97 10.03
CA TYR A 75 -29.66 2.27 9.25
C TYR A 75 -29.64 3.67 8.62
N GLY A 76 -28.45 4.13 8.19
CA GLY A 76 -28.26 5.45 7.59
C GLY A 76 -27.97 6.58 8.60
N ILE A 77 -27.86 6.26 9.88
CA ILE A 77 -27.55 7.19 10.97
C ILE A 77 -26.53 6.55 11.93
N PHE A 78 -25.72 7.38 12.58
CA PHE A 78 -24.65 6.95 13.52
C PHE A 78 -25.11 7.04 14.99
N ASP A 79 -26.37 6.66 15.25
CA ASP A 79 -26.89 6.59 16.62
C ASP A 79 -26.19 5.45 17.37
N ASN A 80 -25.72 5.73 18.59
CA ASN A 80 -24.94 4.78 19.41
C ASN A 80 -23.61 4.32 18.79
N ALA A 81 -23.10 5.03 17.78
CA ALA A 81 -21.75 4.78 17.28
C ALA A 81 -20.71 4.99 18.37
N VAL A 82 -19.73 4.10 18.42
CA VAL A 82 -18.58 4.18 19.33
C VAL A 82 -17.70 5.35 18.89
N PRO A 83 -17.45 6.34 19.76
CA PRO A 83 -16.57 7.46 19.45
C PRO A 83 -15.11 7.07 19.63
N TYR A 84 -14.27 7.50 18.70
CA TYR A 84 -12.81 7.48 18.83
C TYR A 84 -12.27 8.90 18.66
N GLU A 85 -11.15 9.18 19.33
CA GLU A 85 -10.43 10.44 19.23
C GLU A 85 -8.97 10.16 18.85
N GLY A 86 -8.37 11.07 18.11
CA GLY A 86 -7.00 10.90 17.64
C GLY A 86 -6.14 12.15 17.74
N THR A 87 -5.11 12.15 16.93
CA THR A 87 -4.08 13.19 16.90
C THR A 87 -4.21 14.04 15.64
N VAL A 88 -3.81 15.31 15.77
CA VAL A 88 -3.79 16.28 14.68
C VAL A 88 -2.37 16.84 14.55
N SER A 89 -1.81 16.78 13.35
CA SER A 89 -0.50 17.35 13.04
C SER A 89 -0.59 18.25 11.81
N TYR A 90 0.07 19.41 11.86
CA TYR A 90 0.17 20.29 10.72
C TYR A 90 1.36 19.86 9.83
N TYR A 91 1.08 19.56 8.56
CA TYR A 91 2.08 19.12 7.60
C TYR A 91 1.72 19.61 6.19
N ALA A 92 2.72 20.05 5.43
CA ALA A 92 2.55 20.49 4.04
C ALA A 92 1.37 21.45 3.78
N LYS A 93 1.07 22.38 4.71
CA LYS A 93 -0.05 23.35 4.64
C LYS A 93 -1.46 22.78 4.88
N ASN A 94 -1.57 21.54 5.34
CA ASN A 94 -2.81 20.92 5.77
C ASN A 94 -2.68 20.38 7.20
N TYR A 95 -3.82 20.07 7.83
CA TYR A 95 -3.88 19.36 9.11
C TYR A 95 -4.21 17.90 8.84
N GLY A 96 -3.24 17.02 9.09
CA GLY A 96 -3.42 15.57 9.04
C GLY A 96 -3.99 15.08 10.36
N HIS A 97 -5.02 14.25 10.27
CA HIS A 97 -5.72 13.63 11.40
C HIS A 97 -5.43 12.14 11.38
N ARG A 98 -5.18 11.55 12.54
CA ARG A 98 -4.87 10.12 12.68
C ARG A 98 -5.57 9.55 13.90
N VAL A 99 -6.34 8.50 13.71
CA VAL A 99 -7.09 7.79 14.76
C VAL A 99 -6.78 6.31 14.67
N VAL A 100 -6.51 5.67 15.81
CA VAL A 100 -6.42 4.22 15.90
C VAL A 100 -7.77 3.72 16.42
N LEU A 101 -8.40 2.86 15.63
CA LEU A 101 -9.57 2.10 16.04
C LEU A 101 -9.07 0.81 16.66
N ASP A 102 -9.43 0.55 17.91
CA ASP A 102 -9.04 -0.64 18.66
C ASP A 102 -10.26 -1.36 19.26
N HIS A 103 -10.03 -2.52 19.87
CA HIS A 103 -11.08 -3.37 20.46
C HIS A 103 -12.19 -3.75 19.47
N LEU A 104 -11.83 -3.89 18.19
CA LEU A 104 -12.75 -4.35 17.16
C LEU A 104 -13.00 -5.86 17.31
N GLU A 105 -14.16 -6.30 16.85
CA GLU A 105 -14.50 -7.71 16.79
C GLU A 105 -13.91 -8.34 15.51
N PRO A 106 -13.30 -9.53 15.58
CA PRO A 106 -12.82 -10.25 14.39
C PRO A 106 -13.97 -10.54 13.40
N GLY A 107 -13.65 -10.62 12.11
CA GLY A 107 -14.58 -11.03 11.04
C GLY A 107 -15.84 -10.16 10.91
N THR A 108 -15.73 -8.88 11.29
CA THR A 108 -16.87 -7.97 11.42
C THR A 108 -16.75 -6.83 10.43
N GLU A 109 -17.83 -6.57 9.69
CA GLU A 109 -17.96 -5.39 8.86
C GLU A 109 -18.37 -4.19 9.72
N TYR A 110 -17.62 -3.10 9.57
CA TYR A 110 -17.86 -1.83 10.26
C TYR A 110 -18.18 -0.72 9.26
N VAL A 111 -19.03 0.21 9.70
CA VAL A 111 -19.29 1.50 9.04
C VAL A 111 -18.69 2.59 9.90
N TYR A 112 -17.94 3.50 9.29
CA TYR A 112 -17.29 4.61 9.97
C TYR A 112 -17.51 5.95 9.26
N ARG A 113 -17.37 7.05 9.99
CA ARG A 113 -17.18 8.38 9.42
C ARG A 113 -16.21 9.18 10.27
N VAL A 114 -15.49 10.10 9.63
CA VAL A 114 -14.45 10.91 10.27
C VAL A 114 -14.88 12.38 10.30
N GLY A 115 -14.36 13.16 11.24
CA GLY A 115 -14.62 14.60 11.25
C GLY A 115 -14.43 15.27 12.61
N ASP A 116 -15.29 16.26 12.87
CA ASP A 116 -15.29 17.07 14.08
C ASP A 116 -16.69 17.07 14.70
N ARG A 117 -16.81 16.40 15.85
CA ARG A 117 -18.10 16.23 16.53
C ARG A 117 -18.63 17.51 17.15
N GLU A 118 -17.76 18.46 17.49
CA GLU A 118 -18.15 19.74 18.09
C GLU A 118 -18.69 20.70 17.03
N LEU A 119 -18.12 20.65 15.82
CA LEU A 119 -18.60 21.41 14.66
C LEU A 119 -19.76 20.73 13.92
N GLY A 120 -20.00 19.44 14.18
CA GLY A 120 -21.01 18.66 13.46
C GLY A 120 -20.64 18.38 12.00
N VAL A 121 -19.35 18.45 11.67
CA VAL A 121 -18.82 18.21 10.33
C VAL A 121 -18.36 16.77 10.24
N TRP A 122 -18.86 16.02 9.26
CA TRP A 122 -18.53 14.61 9.07
C TRP A 122 -18.31 14.29 7.60
N SER A 123 -17.43 13.33 7.32
CA SER A 123 -17.28 12.72 6.00
C SER A 123 -18.52 11.93 5.60
N GLU A 124 -18.57 11.53 4.34
CA GLU A 124 -19.44 10.42 3.96
C GLU A 124 -18.99 9.12 4.66
N PRO A 125 -19.92 8.17 4.87
CA PRO A 125 -19.59 6.90 5.51
C PRO A 125 -18.64 6.06 4.64
N GLY A 126 -17.68 5.41 5.28
CA GLY A 126 -16.90 4.32 4.69
C GLY A 126 -17.12 3.01 5.41
N THR A 127 -16.63 1.91 4.84
CA THR A 127 -16.68 0.57 5.41
C THR A 127 -15.34 -0.15 5.34
N PHE A 128 -15.16 -1.10 6.23
CA PHE A 128 -14.06 -2.08 6.20
C PHE A 128 -14.47 -3.35 6.94
N VAL A 129 -13.75 -4.44 6.68
CA VAL A 129 -13.93 -5.73 7.36
C VAL A 129 -12.67 -6.06 8.18
N THR A 130 -12.83 -6.47 9.42
CA THR A 130 -11.75 -7.02 10.26
C THR A 130 -11.41 -8.45 9.85
N ASP A 131 -10.15 -8.85 10.04
CA ASP A 131 -9.76 -10.24 9.78
C ASP A 131 -10.58 -11.19 10.67
N ALA A 132 -11.06 -12.29 10.08
CA ALA A 132 -11.80 -13.33 10.78
C ALA A 132 -10.88 -14.39 11.42
N GLY A 133 -9.57 -14.31 11.16
CA GLY A 133 -8.54 -15.17 11.71
C GLY A 133 -8.19 -16.35 10.80
N LYS A 134 -7.23 -17.15 11.24
CA LYS A 134 -6.45 -18.11 10.44
C LYS A 134 -7.21 -19.14 9.61
N ASP A 135 -8.43 -19.49 10.00
CA ASP A 135 -9.21 -20.52 9.30
C ASP A 135 -10.06 -19.94 8.14
N SER A 136 -9.95 -18.64 7.88
CA SER A 136 -10.75 -17.94 6.87
C SER A 136 -9.98 -17.76 5.58
N ALA A 137 -10.56 -18.24 4.48
CA ALA A 137 -10.10 -17.89 3.14
C ALA A 137 -10.32 -16.40 2.89
N PHE A 138 -9.41 -15.77 2.13
CA PHE A 138 -9.54 -14.38 1.76
C PHE A 138 -8.91 -14.08 0.41
N SER A 139 -9.43 -13.04 -0.22
CA SER A 139 -8.87 -12.48 -1.44
C SER A 139 -8.42 -11.04 -1.21
N PHE A 140 -7.42 -10.59 -1.95
CA PHE A 140 -7.02 -9.19 -2.00
C PHE A 140 -6.60 -8.77 -3.41
N LEU A 141 -6.69 -7.46 -3.67
CA LEU A 141 -6.23 -6.87 -4.91
C LEU A 141 -4.83 -6.30 -4.72
N ALA A 142 -3.94 -6.49 -5.70
CA ALA A 142 -2.63 -5.85 -5.74
C ALA A 142 -2.52 -4.94 -6.97
N ILE A 143 -2.05 -3.72 -6.73
CA ILE A 143 -1.70 -2.74 -7.76
C ILE A 143 -0.32 -2.14 -7.46
N ALA A 144 0.33 -1.56 -8.46
CA ALA A 144 1.61 -0.89 -8.31
C ALA A 144 1.68 0.34 -9.20
N ASP A 145 2.46 1.35 -8.81
CA ASP A 145 2.91 2.42 -9.68
C ASP A 145 1.77 3.15 -10.42
N VAL A 146 0.76 3.64 -9.69
CA VAL A 146 -0.22 4.58 -10.27
C VAL A 146 0.53 5.75 -10.91
N GLN A 147 1.50 6.29 -10.16
CA GLN A 147 2.56 7.21 -10.56
C GLN A 147 2.09 8.28 -11.56
N ALA A 148 0.92 8.84 -11.32
CA ALA A 148 0.28 9.82 -12.18
C ALA A 148 0.61 11.24 -11.73
N GLY A 149 0.61 12.17 -12.70
CA GLY A 149 0.80 13.60 -12.46
C GLY A 149 -0.33 14.47 -12.99
N SER A 150 -1.44 13.85 -13.41
CA SER A 150 -2.62 14.55 -13.94
C SER A 150 -3.90 13.83 -13.54
N GLU A 151 -4.97 14.60 -13.37
CA GLU A 151 -6.31 14.10 -13.03
C GLU A 151 -6.76 12.97 -13.98
N GLU A 152 -6.59 13.12 -15.29
CA GLU A 152 -6.95 12.09 -16.28
C GLU A 152 -6.25 10.75 -16.02
N ASN A 153 -4.96 10.78 -15.67
CA ASN A 153 -4.22 9.55 -15.40
C ASN A 153 -4.62 8.91 -14.08
N PHE A 154 -5.00 9.70 -13.07
CA PHE A 154 -5.58 9.18 -11.82
C PHE A 154 -6.97 8.57 -12.04
N GLN A 155 -7.82 9.21 -12.85
CA GLN A 155 -9.13 8.68 -13.24
C GLN A 155 -8.96 7.32 -13.90
N LYS A 156 -8.03 7.22 -14.86
CA LYS A 156 -7.68 5.98 -15.53
C LYS A 156 -7.25 4.88 -14.54
N ALA A 157 -6.28 5.16 -13.68
CA ALA A 157 -5.84 4.17 -12.69
C ALA A 157 -6.97 3.77 -11.71
N SER A 158 -7.89 4.68 -11.39
CA SER A 158 -9.06 4.38 -10.55
C SER A 158 -10.07 3.47 -11.25
N GLU A 159 -10.27 3.61 -12.57
CA GLU A 159 -11.12 2.71 -13.37
C GLU A 159 -10.56 1.28 -13.39
N LEU A 160 -9.23 1.11 -13.42
CA LEU A 160 -8.61 -0.20 -13.29
C LEU A 160 -8.99 -0.86 -11.96
N LEU A 161 -8.95 -0.10 -10.86
CA LEU A 161 -9.28 -0.65 -9.55
C LEU A 161 -10.77 -0.96 -9.41
N ASP A 162 -11.66 -0.24 -10.10
CA ASP A 162 -13.07 -0.65 -10.24
C ASP A 162 -13.17 -2.03 -10.90
N LYS A 163 -12.45 -2.25 -11.99
CA LYS A 163 -12.38 -3.57 -12.65
C LYS A 163 -11.81 -4.64 -11.72
N GLY A 164 -10.85 -4.28 -10.88
CA GLY A 164 -10.35 -5.14 -9.80
C GLY A 164 -11.47 -5.63 -8.89
N PHE A 165 -12.26 -4.71 -8.33
CA PHE A 165 -13.40 -5.06 -7.46
C PHE A 165 -14.54 -5.76 -8.19
N GLU A 166 -14.73 -5.53 -9.49
CA GLU A 166 -15.69 -6.30 -10.30
C GLU A 166 -15.21 -7.75 -10.53
N THR A 167 -13.90 -7.95 -10.65
CA THR A 167 -13.27 -9.25 -10.93
C THR A 167 -13.10 -10.10 -9.67
N VAL A 168 -12.77 -9.46 -8.54
CA VAL A 168 -12.56 -10.08 -7.23
C VAL A 168 -13.47 -9.38 -6.22
N PRO A 169 -14.80 -9.63 -6.28
CA PRO A 169 -15.78 -8.90 -5.48
C PRO A 169 -15.68 -9.17 -3.97
N ASP A 170 -15.03 -10.26 -3.58
CA ASP A 170 -14.74 -10.68 -2.22
C ASP A 170 -13.39 -10.15 -1.68
N ALA A 171 -12.67 -9.31 -2.44
CA ALA A 171 -11.41 -8.73 -2.02
C ALA A 171 -11.57 -7.93 -0.71
N GLN A 172 -10.86 -8.37 0.34
CA GLN A 172 -10.94 -7.81 1.69
C GLN A 172 -10.12 -6.53 1.86
N PHE A 173 -9.05 -6.39 1.07
CA PHE A 173 -8.17 -5.23 1.09
C PHE A 173 -7.49 -5.01 -0.26
N VAL A 174 -6.86 -3.85 -0.40
CA VAL A 174 -6.02 -3.49 -1.54
C VAL A 174 -4.59 -3.31 -1.07
N ALA A 175 -3.66 -4.05 -1.65
CA ALA A 175 -2.22 -3.85 -1.51
C ALA A 175 -1.73 -2.94 -2.64
N ASN A 176 -1.07 -1.83 -2.30
CA ASN A 176 -0.49 -0.93 -3.29
C ASN A 176 1.03 -0.86 -3.11
N MET A 177 1.78 -1.33 -4.12
CA MET A 177 3.24 -1.49 -4.06
C MET A 177 4.02 -0.16 -4.20
N GLY A 178 3.35 0.97 -4.00
CA GLY A 178 3.97 2.30 -3.95
C GLY A 178 3.93 3.03 -5.29
N ASP A 179 4.51 4.22 -5.27
CA ASP A 179 4.42 5.24 -6.32
C ASP A 179 2.94 5.57 -6.61
N PHE A 180 2.26 6.07 -5.58
CA PHE A 180 0.86 6.52 -5.66
C PHE A 180 0.73 7.72 -6.61
N ILE A 181 1.72 8.60 -6.55
CA ILE A 181 1.79 9.90 -7.22
C ILE A 181 3.12 10.03 -7.99
N ASN A 182 3.26 11.02 -8.87
CA ASN A 182 4.52 11.28 -9.58
C ASN A 182 5.43 12.28 -8.87
N ASP A 183 4.89 13.31 -8.25
CA ASP A 183 5.67 14.33 -7.56
C ASP A 183 5.04 14.58 -6.19
N CYS A 184 5.86 14.49 -5.15
CA CYS A 184 5.41 14.54 -3.77
C CYS A 184 4.96 15.95 -3.36
N ASN A 185 3.71 16.29 -3.66
CA ASN A 185 3.08 17.58 -3.39
C ASN A 185 1.57 17.41 -3.09
N ASN A 186 0.95 18.44 -2.48
CA ASN A 186 -0.47 18.41 -2.15
C ASN A 186 -1.34 18.15 -3.38
N GLU A 187 -1.09 18.86 -4.49
CA GLU A 187 -1.95 18.80 -5.67
C GLU A 187 -2.13 17.37 -6.17
N GLN A 188 -1.05 16.60 -6.30
CA GLN A 188 -1.15 15.22 -6.77
C GLN A 188 -1.74 14.26 -5.73
N TRP A 189 -1.47 14.47 -4.44
CA TRP A 189 -2.13 13.70 -3.38
C TRP A 189 -3.64 13.96 -3.36
N ASP A 190 -4.06 15.21 -3.50
CA ASP A 190 -5.48 15.60 -3.55
C ASP A 190 -6.16 14.99 -4.78
N MET A 191 -5.49 15.01 -5.95
CA MET A 191 -5.99 14.35 -7.17
C MET A 191 -6.08 12.83 -6.98
N TYR A 192 -5.06 12.19 -6.41
CA TYR A 192 -5.08 10.75 -6.12
C TYR A 192 -6.28 10.40 -5.23
N PHE A 193 -6.38 11.01 -4.05
CA PHE A 193 -7.43 10.66 -3.10
C PHE A 193 -8.83 11.01 -3.60
N ARG A 194 -8.99 12.10 -4.36
CA ARG A 194 -10.26 12.43 -5.00
C ARG A 194 -10.72 11.33 -5.96
N ASN A 195 -9.80 10.81 -6.78
CA ASN A 195 -10.12 9.77 -7.76
C ASN A 195 -10.27 8.39 -7.15
N PHE A 196 -9.56 8.10 -6.05
CA PHE A 196 -9.61 6.81 -5.36
C PHE A 196 -10.56 6.81 -4.15
N LYS A 197 -11.30 7.90 -3.91
CA LYS A 197 -12.21 8.06 -2.75
C LYS A 197 -13.14 6.87 -2.54
N ARG A 198 -13.78 6.41 -3.62
CA ARG A 198 -14.72 5.27 -3.61
C ARG A 198 -14.05 3.93 -3.22
N HIS A 199 -12.75 3.80 -3.46
CA HIS A 199 -11.96 2.63 -3.10
C HIS A 199 -11.50 2.71 -1.64
N HIS A 200 -10.99 3.87 -1.21
CA HIS A 200 -10.52 4.09 0.16
C HIS A 200 -11.63 4.09 1.21
N LEU A 201 -12.87 4.36 0.80
CA LEU A 201 -14.04 4.26 1.67
C LEU A 201 -14.69 2.88 1.69
N ARG A 202 -14.21 1.90 0.93
CA ARG A 202 -14.81 0.54 0.91
C ARG A 202 -13.86 -0.57 1.29
N ALA A 203 -12.57 -0.29 1.39
CA ALA A 203 -11.54 -1.31 1.59
C ALA A 203 -10.38 -0.79 2.43
N THR A 204 -9.79 -1.70 3.21
CA THR A 204 -8.54 -1.43 3.90
C THR A 204 -7.41 -1.36 2.86
N LEU A 205 -6.49 -0.40 3.03
CA LEU A 205 -5.29 -0.28 2.22
C LEU A 205 -4.07 -0.87 2.98
N ALA A 206 -3.26 -1.65 2.27
CA ALA A 206 -1.91 -2.05 2.65
C ALA A 206 -0.90 -1.28 1.76
N PRO A 207 -0.47 -0.07 2.17
CA PRO A 207 0.42 0.76 1.36
C PRO A 207 1.89 0.37 1.53
N VAL A 208 2.63 0.33 0.42
CA VAL A 208 4.10 0.26 0.40
C VAL A 208 4.64 1.63 -0.03
N ALA A 209 5.76 2.07 0.56
CA ALA A 209 6.36 3.35 0.21
C ALA A 209 7.17 3.25 -1.09
N GLY A 210 6.75 3.98 -2.13
CA GLY A 210 7.51 4.16 -3.36
C GLY A 210 8.45 5.35 -3.31
N ASN A 211 9.40 5.42 -4.25
CA ASN A 211 10.38 6.51 -4.25
C ASN A 211 9.78 7.87 -4.65
N HIS A 212 8.56 7.89 -5.20
CA HIS A 212 7.81 9.12 -5.46
C HIS A 212 6.96 9.56 -4.25
N ASP A 213 6.76 8.68 -3.25
CA ASP A 213 5.95 8.94 -2.06
C ASP A 213 6.78 9.35 -0.84
N GLY A 214 8.10 9.10 -0.89
CA GLY A 214 9.03 9.15 0.24
C GLY A 214 9.80 10.47 0.45
N VAL A 215 9.37 11.60 -0.12
CA VAL A 215 9.98 12.92 0.20
C VAL A 215 9.58 13.29 1.64
N PRO A 216 10.45 13.90 2.48
CA PRO A 216 10.46 13.54 3.89
C PRO A 216 9.11 13.55 4.61
N SER A 217 8.72 12.37 5.11
CA SER A 217 7.53 12.07 5.91
C SER A 217 6.17 12.05 5.22
N TRP A 218 6.05 12.36 3.92
CA TRP A 218 4.76 12.36 3.23
C TRP A 218 4.00 11.03 3.39
N PHE A 219 4.64 9.90 3.06
CA PHE A 219 4.06 8.57 3.24
C PHE A 219 3.47 8.36 4.65
N ARG A 220 4.28 8.63 5.68
CA ARG A 220 3.87 8.45 7.08
C ARG A 220 2.71 9.38 7.45
N GLN A 221 2.64 10.58 6.89
CA GLN A 221 1.52 11.50 7.14
C GLN A 221 0.22 10.98 6.51
N GLN A 222 0.30 10.40 5.31
CA GLN A 222 -0.87 9.86 4.63
C GLN A 222 -1.39 8.58 5.28
N PHE A 223 -0.50 7.65 5.64
CA PHE A 223 -0.90 6.30 6.00
C PHE A 223 -0.68 5.99 7.49
N PRO A 224 -1.74 5.70 8.26
CA PRO A 224 -1.69 5.41 9.69
C PRO A 224 -1.33 3.96 10.00
N VAL A 225 -0.25 3.45 9.40
CA VAL A 225 0.27 2.10 9.68
C VAL A 225 0.96 2.04 11.05
N SER A 226 0.98 0.86 11.65
CA SER A 226 1.79 0.59 12.85
C SER A 226 3.23 0.30 12.45
N ALA A 227 4.00 1.35 12.19
CA ALA A 227 5.40 1.24 11.81
C ALA A 227 6.19 0.43 12.84
N ALA A 228 7.03 -0.49 12.37
CA ALA A 228 7.89 -1.27 13.25
C ALA A 228 8.98 -0.39 13.86
N GLU A 229 9.39 -0.68 15.09
CA GLU A 229 10.59 -0.06 15.66
C GLU A 229 11.85 -0.74 15.07
N PRO A 230 12.89 0.01 14.62
CA PRO A 230 13.10 1.46 14.77
C PRO A 230 12.78 2.30 13.50
N SER A 231 11.77 1.95 12.70
CA SER A 231 11.47 2.62 11.43
C SER A 231 11.41 4.14 11.55
N LEU A 232 12.26 4.82 10.79
CA LEU A 232 12.45 6.27 10.90
C LEU A 232 11.29 7.06 10.27
N GLY A 233 10.54 6.47 9.33
CA GLY A 233 9.44 7.13 8.62
C GLY A 233 9.84 8.32 7.76
N LEU A 234 11.13 8.47 7.46
CA LEU A 234 11.63 9.60 6.68
C LEU A 234 11.25 9.42 5.21
N THR A 235 11.44 8.23 4.65
CA THR A 235 11.20 7.94 3.23
C THR A 235 10.12 6.88 3.00
N GLY A 236 9.42 6.50 4.07
CA GLY A 236 8.49 5.38 4.10
C GLY A 236 8.52 4.69 5.46
N ASP A 237 7.53 3.83 5.68
CA ASP A 237 7.48 2.96 6.85
C ASP A 237 7.61 1.50 6.42
N TYR A 238 8.20 0.68 7.29
CA TYR A 238 8.14 -0.78 7.21
C TYR A 238 7.36 -1.30 8.42
N TYR A 239 6.54 -2.31 8.20
CA TYR A 239 5.57 -2.84 9.16
C TYR A 239 5.12 -4.22 8.72
N SER A 240 4.39 -4.92 9.58
CA SER A 240 3.81 -6.21 9.26
C SER A 240 2.36 -6.29 9.76
N PHE A 241 1.62 -7.25 9.23
CA PHE A 241 0.29 -7.60 9.68
C PHE A 241 -0.02 -9.05 9.29
N ASP A 242 -0.88 -9.68 10.07
CA ASP A 242 -1.48 -10.97 9.72
C ASP A 242 -2.86 -10.73 9.07
N TYR A 243 -3.24 -11.60 8.13
CA TYR A 243 -4.60 -11.71 7.66
C TYR A 243 -4.86 -13.17 7.28
N GLY A 244 -5.90 -13.79 7.84
CA GLY A 244 -6.09 -15.23 7.70
C GLY A 244 -4.86 -15.99 8.21
N ASN A 245 -4.41 -17.01 7.49
CA ASN A 245 -3.19 -17.76 7.81
C ASN A 245 -1.93 -17.22 7.09
N ALA A 246 -1.94 -15.95 6.69
CA ALA A 246 -0.81 -15.31 6.03
C ALA A 246 -0.24 -14.16 6.85
N HIS A 247 1.08 -14.09 6.89
CA HIS A 247 1.86 -13.00 7.46
C HIS A 247 2.49 -12.17 6.36
N PHE A 248 2.22 -10.87 6.38
CA PHE A 248 2.72 -9.91 5.41
C PHE A 248 3.77 -9.02 6.07
N ALA A 249 4.98 -8.97 5.50
CA ALA A 249 5.96 -7.94 5.82
C ALA A 249 6.03 -6.91 4.69
N VAL A 250 5.92 -5.64 5.06
CA VAL A 250 6.04 -4.50 4.15
C VAL A 250 7.39 -3.84 4.37
N LEU A 251 8.22 -3.83 3.33
CA LEU A 251 9.56 -3.25 3.37
C LEU A 251 9.55 -1.81 2.84
N ASN A 252 10.38 -0.97 3.44
CA ASN A 252 10.72 0.34 2.91
C ASN A 252 12.03 0.25 2.12
N THR A 253 11.93 0.11 0.81
CA THR A 253 13.08 0.07 -0.11
C THR A 253 13.65 1.44 -0.46
N ASN A 254 13.15 2.52 0.17
CA ASN A 254 13.74 3.85 0.06
C ASN A 254 14.77 4.12 1.17
N ASP A 255 14.88 3.26 2.18
CA ASP A 255 15.85 3.42 3.26
C ASP A 255 17.28 3.20 2.76
N MET A 256 18.14 4.19 3.08
CA MET A 256 19.60 4.25 2.91
C MET A 256 20.22 3.12 2.07
N PHE A 257 20.69 3.45 0.86
CA PHE A 257 21.36 2.53 -0.04
C PHE A 257 22.47 1.72 0.68
N PRO A 258 22.29 0.40 0.89
CA PRO A 258 21.24 -0.48 0.40
C PRO A 258 20.47 -1.21 1.52
N MET A 259 19.35 -0.64 1.95
CA MET A 259 18.49 -1.12 3.04
C MET A 259 19.27 -1.49 4.32
N THR A 260 19.01 -0.72 5.37
CA THR A 260 19.75 -0.82 6.64
C THR A 260 19.70 -2.23 7.25
N SER A 261 20.78 -2.64 7.92
CA SER A 261 20.80 -3.92 8.64
C SER A 261 19.74 -3.98 9.73
N ALA A 262 19.33 -2.82 10.28
CA ALA A 262 18.21 -2.71 11.20
C ALA A 262 16.92 -3.26 10.60
N GLN A 263 16.58 -2.84 9.38
CA GLN A 263 15.37 -3.31 8.68
C GLN A 263 15.49 -4.78 8.28
N VAL A 264 16.67 -5.24 7.83
CA VAL A 264 16.90 -6.67 7.52
C VAL A 264 16.73 -7.54 8.76
N ASN A 265 17.28 -7.12 9.90
CA ASN A 265 17.19 -7.86 11.15
C ASN A 265 15.76 -7.82 11.69
N TRP A 266 15.05 -6.69 11.54
CA TRP A 266 13.63 -6.61 11.82
C TRP A 266 12.83 -7.63 11.00
N LEU A 267 13.01 -7.68 9.68
CA LEU A 267 12.35 -8.66 8.81
C LEU A 267 12.61 -10.10 9.27
N ARG A 268 13.86 -10.43 9.64
CA ARG A 268 14.18 -11.76 10.16
C ARG A 268 13.45 -12.06 11.46
N ASN A 269 13.43 -11.12 12.39
CA ASN A 269 12.78 -11.30 13.68
C ASN A 269 11.27 -11.45 13.52
N ASP A 270 10.66 -10.61 12.70
CA ASP A 270 9.23 -10.59 12.39
C ASP A 270 8.77 -11.92 11.76
N MET A 271 9.40 -12.32 10.65
CA MET A 271 9.07 -13.56 9.92
C MET A 271 9.41 -14.85 10.68
N ARG A 272 10.36 -14.82 11.62
CA ARG A 272 10.65 -15.95 12.51
C ARG A 272 9.70 -16.03 13.70
N ALA A 273 9.16 -14.90 14.15
CA ALA A 273 8.20 -14.85 15.24
C ALA A 273 6.77 -15.20 14.78
N SER A 274 6.47 -15.06 13.49
CA SER A 274 5.18 -15.45 12.94
C SER A 274 5.00 -16.96 12.86
N GLY A 275 3.83 -17.43 13.29
CA GLY A 275 3.35 -18.80 13.11
C GLY A 275 2.37 -18.94 11.94
N ALA A 276 2.27 -17.93 11.08
CA ALA A 276 1.46 -18.01 9.87
C ALA A 276 2.02 -19.05 8.90
N ASP A 277 1.13 -19.70 8.17
CA ASP A 277 1.51 -20.68 7.16
C ASP A 277 2.13 -19.99 5.95
N TRP A 278 1.49 -18.93 5.46
CA TRP A 278 1.95 -18.18 4.30
C TRP A 278 2.80 -16.98 4.71
N LYS A 279 3.97 -16.82 4.08
CA LYS A 279 4.86 -15.68 4.30
C LYS A 279 5.00 -14.88 3.02
N ILE A 280 4.54 -13.64 3.08
CA ILE A 280 4.47 -12.74 1.92
C ILE A 280 5.27 -11.48 2.20
N VAL A 281 6.13 -11.10 1.26
CA VAL A 281 6.85 -9.83 1.32
C VAL A 281 6.31 -8.86 0.29
N MET A 282 6.01 -7.63 0.72
CA MET A 282 5.60 -6.53 -0.14
C MET A 282 6.68 -5.45 -0.10
N MET A 283 7.14 -5.00 -1.26
CA MET A 283 8.19 -3.99 -1.39
C MET A 283 7.97 -3.14 -2.63
N HIS A 284 8.63 -1.99 -2.74
CA HIS A 284 8.47 -1.16 -3.93
C HIS A 284 9.48 -1.55 -5.01
N ARG A 285 10.79 -1.55 -4.70
CA ARG A 285 11.81 -1.95 -5.67
C ARG A 285 11.85 -3.47 -5.82
N SER A 286 11.74 -3.96 -7.05
CA SER A 286 11.84 -5.40 -7.35
C SER A 286 13.28 -5.94 -7.22
N LEU A 287 13.40 -7.21 -6.79
CA LEU A 287 14.68 -7.95 -6.80
C LEU A 287 14.98 -8.58 -8.16
N TYR A 288 13.95 -8.77 -8.99
CA TYR A 288 14.04 -9.32 -10.34
C TYR A 288 13.31 -8.39 -11.30
N SER A 289 14.05 -7.76 -12.20
CA SER A 289 13.47 -6.85 -13.20
C SER A 289 14.33 -6.78 -14.46
N ALA A 290 13.65 -6.80 -15.60
CA ALA A 290 14.20 -6.45 -16.91
C ALA A 290 13.67 -5.10 -17.41
N GLY A 291 13.14 -4.26 -16.50
CA GLY A 291 12.61 -2.94 -16.79
C GLY A 291 13.69 -1.87 -16.81
N LYS A 292 13.29 -0.59 -16.73
CA LYS A 292 14.20 0.57 -16.85
C LYS A 292 15.39 0.53 -15.89
N ASN A 293 15.24 -0.08 -14.72
CA ASN A 293 16.27 -0.11 -13.68
C ASN A 293 17.11 -1.40 -13.66
N TYR A 294 17.04 -2.24 -14.70
CA TYR A 294 17.74 -3.53 -14.76
C TYR A 294 19.27 -3.44 -14.56
N ASN A 295 19.88 -2.34 -15.00
CA ASN A 295 21.32 -2.09 -14.93
C ASN A 295 21.67 -1.01 -13.92
N LYS A 296 20.86 -0.81 -12.88
CA LYS A 296 21.18 0.14 -11.82
C LYS A 296 21.83 -0.58 -10.63
N PRO A 297 22.88 0.01 -10.02
CA PRO A 297 23.57 -0.63 -8.91
C PRO A 297 22.67 -0.93 -7.71
N ASP A 298 21.66 -0.11 -7.46
CA ASP A 298 20.72 -0.31 -6.36
C ASP A 298 19.90 -1.59 -6.51
N THR A 299 19.36 -1.86 -7.71
CA THR A 299 18.64 -3.11 -8.02
C THR A 299 19.51 -4.33 -7.69
N MET A 300 20.76 -4.34 -8.16
CA MET A 300 21.68 -5.47 -7.97
C MET A 300 22.11 -5.65 -6.52
N ILE A 301 22.40 -4.54 -5.85
CA ILE A 301 22.83 -4.56 -4.47
C ILE A 301 21.68 -5.07 -3.58
N MET A 302 20.47 -4.59 -3.82
CA MET A 302 19.29 -5.01 -3.06
C MET A 302 18.97 -6.48 -3.33
N HIS A 303 19.00 -6.93 -4.59
CA HIS A 303 18.91 -8.34 -4.95
C HIS A 303 19.93 -9.19 -4.16
N ASN A 304 21.21 -8.82 -4.20
CA ASN A 304 22.29 -9.53 -3.51
C ASN A 304 22.17 -9.51 -1.97
N ARG A 305 21.40 -8.56 -1.43
CA ARG A 305 21.16 -8.43 0.01
C ARG A 305 19.92 -9.19 0.47
N LEU A 306 18.85 -9.17 -0.32
CA LEU A 306 17.53 -9.66 0.08
C LEU A 306 17.23 -11.08 -0.37
N VAL A 307 17.67 -11.53 -1.55
CA VAL A 307 17.39 -12.90 -2.01
C VAL A 307 17.84 -13.95 -0.98
N PRO A 308 19.05 -13.88 -0.39
CA PRO A 308 19.44 -14.83 0.67
C PRO A 308 18.57 -14.72 1.93
N VAL A 309 18.03 -13.54 2.22
CA VAL A 309 17.13 -13.33 3.38
C VAL A 309 15.77 -13.96 3.10
N MET A 310 15.25 -13.85 1.88
CA MET A 310 14.00 -14.52 1.49
C MET A 310 14.14 -16.04 1.58
N ASP A 311 15.28 -16.58 1.12
CA ASP A 311 15.59 -18.02 1.22
C ASP A 311 15.68 -18.49 2.68
N ASP A 312 16.36 -17.73 3.54
CA ASP A 312 16.53 -18.05 4.98
C ASP A 312 15.21 -18.03 5.76
N LEU A 313 14.22 -17.26 5.29
CA LEU A 313 12.94 -17.07 5.96
C LEU A 313 11.81 -17.92 5.37
N ASP A 314 12.10 -18.67 4.31
CA ASP A 314 11.15 -19.50 3.56
C ASP A 314 9.94 -18.67 3.08
N ILE A 315 10.23 -17.53 2.44
CA ILE A 315 9.20 -16.66 1.88
C ILE A 315 8.55 -17.35 0.69
N ASP A 316 7.22 -17.42 0.65
CA ASP A 316 6.48 -18.07 -0.44
C ASP A 316 6.38 -17.17 -1.67
N PHE A 317 6.02 -15.91 -1.42
CA PHE A 317 5.60 -14.99 -2.46
C PHE A 317 6.05 -13.56 -2.16
N ALA A 318 6.55 -12.87 -3.19
CA ALA A 318 7.00 -11.50 -3.06
C ALA A 318 6.38 -10.61 -4.14
N LEU A 319 5.79 -9.48 -3.72
CA LEU A 319 5.18 -8.48 -4.60
C LEU A 319 6.04 -7.20 -4.62
N ALA A 320 6.23 -6.67 -5.82
CA ALA A 320 7.02 -5.48 -6.09
C ALA A 320 6.32 -4.46 -7.02
N GLY A 321 6.96 -3.31 -7.25
CA GLY A 321 6.59 -2.28 -8.23
C GLY A 321 7.85 -1.67 -8.89
N HIS A 322 7.87 -0.35 -9.05
CA HIS A 322 8.98 0.48 -9.53
C HIS A 322 9.28 0.38 -11.03
N ASP A 323 9.39 -0.83 -11.57
CA ASP A 323 9.60 -1.06 -12.99
C ASP A 323 8.28 -1.39 -13.69
N HIS A 324 7.85 -0.50 -14.58
CA HIS A 324 6.54 -0.52 -15.22
C HIS A 324 6.49 -1.54 -16.37
N MET A 325 6.70 -2.81 -16.05
CA MET A 325 6.66 -3.97 -16.94
C MET A 325 6.22 -5.20 -16.13
N TYR A 326 5.72 -6.26 -16.77
CA TYR A 326 5.25 -7.47 -16.08
C TYR A 326 6.34 -8.54 -15.96
N PHE A 327 6.73 -8.90 -14.74
CA PHE A 327 7.72 -9.94 -14.46
C PHE A 327 7.17 -10.92 -13.42
N ARG A 328 7.17 -12.22 -13.72
CA ARG A 328 7.04 -13.29 -12.73
C ARG A 328 8.20 -14.26 -12.87
N THR A 329 8.89 -14.53 -11.77
CA THR A 329 9.95 -15.54 -11.76
C THR A 329 9.38 -16.96 -11.81
N LYS A 330 10.24 -17.93 -12.08
CA LYS A 330 10.06 -19.32 -11.64
C LYS A 330 10.10 -19.36 -10.10
N GLN A 331 9.97 -20.55 -9.53
CA GLN A 331 10.34 -20.75 -8.13
C GLN A 331 11.85 -20.60 -7.96
N MET A 332 12.27 -19.69 -7.08
CA MET A 332 13.68 -19.33 -6.94
C MET A 332 14.17 -19.66 -5.53
N LYS A 333 15.32 -20.34 -5.45
CA LYS A 333 16.05 -20.58 -4.20
C LYS A 333 17.55 -20.53 -4.46
N GLY A 334 18.30 -19.83 -3.62
CA GLY A 334 19.74 -19.64 -3.81
C GLY A 334 20.08 -18.88 -5.09
N ASP A 335 19.22 -17.94 -5.51
CA ASP A 335 19.29 -17.24 -6.80
C ASP A 335 19.30 -18.20 -8.02
N GLN A 336 18.64 -19.36 -7.91
CA GLN A 336 18.52 -20.34 -8.98
C GLN A 336 17.08 -20.85 -9.11
N ALA A 337 16.64 -21.10 -10.34
CA ALA A 337 15.33 -21.69 -10.59
C ALA A 337 15.27 -23.12 -10.05
N GLN A 338 14.16 -23.45 -9.40
CA GLN A 338 13.90 -24.76 -8.81
C GLN A 338 12.99 -25.60 -9.72
N GLU A 339 13.31 -26.88 -9.83
CA GLU A 339 12.41 -27.86 -10.43
C GLU A 339 11.13 -27.94 -9.59
N THR A 340 9.98 -27.78 -10.23
CA THR A 340 8.68 -27.71 -9.56
C THR A 340 7.75 -28.76 -10.15
N THR A 341 7.11 -29.55 -9.29
CA THR A 341 6.06 -30.49 -9.69
C THR A 341 4.72 -29.77 -9.69
N TYR A 342 3.83 -30.15 -10.60
CA TYR A 342 2.51 -29.54 -10.71
C TYR A 342 1.39 -30.57 -10.61
N ILE A 343 0.31 -30.17 -9.93
CA ILE A 343 -0.94 -30.93 -9.81
C ILE A 343 -2.11 -30.08 -10.30
N GLN A 344 -3.18 -30.73 -10.74
CA GLN A 344 -4.39 -30.05 -11.21
C GLN A 344 -5.57 -30.37 -10.30
N GLU A 345 -6.26 -29.33 -9.86
CA GLU A 345 -7.49 -29.45 -9.06
C GLU A 345 -8.56 -28.52 -9.63
N VAL A 346 -9.83 -28.81 -9.33
CA VAL A 346 -10.94 -27.90 -9.63
C VAL A 346 -11.15 -27.00 -8.42
N TYR A 347 -10.95 -25.70 -8.58
CA TYR A 347 -11.16 -24.68 -7.56
C TYR A 347 -12.18 -23.66 -8.06
N ASN A 348 -13.26 -23.44 -7.31
CA ASN A 348 -14.37 -22.55 -7.68
C ASN A 348 -14.90 -22.75 -9.12
N GLY A 349 -14.89 -24.00 -9.60
CA GLY A 349 -15.40 -24.37 -10.92
C GLY A 349 -14.39 -24.21 -12.07
N GLU A 350 -13.17 -23.73 -11.80
CA GLU A 350 -12.06 -23.67 -12.77
C GLU A 350 -11.02 -24.74 -12.48
N THR A 351 -10.41 -25.31 -13.52
CA THR A 351 -9.21 -26.15 -13.34
C THR A 351 -8.00 -25.26 -13.10
N VAL A 352 -7.39 -25.39 -11.93
CA VAL A 352 -6.18 -24.66 -11.53
C VAL A 352 -5.01 -25.64 -11.49
N THR A 353 -3.86 -25.20 -12.01
CA THR A 353 -2.60 -25.95 -11.94
C THR A 353 -1.76 -25.38 -10.80
N PHE A 354 -1.60 -26.15 -9.72
CA PHE A 354 -0.84 -25.76 -8.55
C PHE A 354 0.59 -26.29 -8.62
N ALA A 355 1.56 -25.43 -8.32
CA ALA A 355 2.89 -25.88 -7.92
C ALA A 355 2.76 -26.62 -6.58
N ASP A 356 3.09 -27.91 -6.59
CA ASP A 356 2.94 -28.80 -5.44
C ASP A 356 4.19 -28.76 -4.57
N ASN A 357 4.05 -28.23 -3.35
CA ASN A 357 5.11 -28.06 -2.36
C ASN A 357 6.43 -27.50 -2.97
N PRO A 358 6.37 -26.37 -3.69
CA PRO A 358 7.55 -25.81 -4.33
C PRO A 358 8.59 -25.35 -3.30
N GLN A 359 9.85 -25.29 -3.72
CA GLN A 359 10.92 -24.74 -2.89
C GLN A 359 11.24 -23.29 -3.29
N GLY A 360 11.40 -22.44 -2.29
CA GLY A 360 11.81 -21.06 -2.48
C GLY A 360 10.65 -20.11 -2.77
N THR A 361 11.00 -18.94 -3.31
CA THR A 361 10.09 -17.81 -3.46
C THR A 361 9.74 -17.56 -4.93
N THR A 362 8.49 -17.23 -5.22
CA THR A 362 8.10 -16.61 -6.48
C THR A 362 8.02 -15.10 -6.32
N TYR A 363 8.70 -14.37 -7.20
CA TYR A 363 8.72 -12.90 -7.21
C TYR A 363 7.88 -12.37 -8.35
N VAL A 364 7.03 -11.40 -8.05
CA VAL A 364 6.10 -10.78 -9.00
C VAL A 364 6.25 -9.27 -9.00
N LEU A 365 6.44 -8.75 -10.21
CA LEU A 365 6.31 -7.35 -10.60
C LEU A 365 5.08 -7.26 -11.51
N PRO A 366 3.93 -6.79 -11.02
CA PRO A 366 2.65 -6.93 -11.71
C PRO A 366 2.47 -5.98 -12.89
N ASN A 367 3.49 -5.20 -13.29
CA ASN A 367 3.36 -3.98 -14.09
C ASN A 367 2.63 -2.87 -13.31
N THR A 368 2.51 -1.71 -13.93
CA THR A 368 1.86 -0.52 -13.37
C THR A 368 0.33 -0.52 -13.56
N ALA A 369 -0.37 0.05 -12.59
CA ALA A 369 -1.79 0.38 -12.64
C ALA A 369 -2.07 1.73 -13.35
N GLY A 370 -1.04 2.57 -13.49
CA GLY A 370 -1.09 3.87 -14.14
C GLY A 370 -0.97 3.79 -15.66
N THR A 371 -0.39 4.81 -16.30
CA THR A 371 -0.30 4.91 -17.78
C THR A 371 1.12 4.89 -18.35
N LYS A 372 2.15 5.01 -17.52
CA LYS A 372 3.56 4.99 -17.96
C LYS A 372 4.05 3.57 -18.19
N ARG A 373 4.77 3.26 -19.27
CA ARG A 373 5.23 1.88 -19.56
C ARG A 373 6.72 1.86 -19.84
N TYR A 374 7.41 0.82 -19.38
CA TYR A 374 8.82 0.59 -19.70
C TYR A 374 8.96 -0.62 -20.63
N PRO A 375 9.83 -0.55 -21.65
CA PRO A 375 10.15 -1.71 -22.46
C PRO A 375 10.85 -2.78 -21.61
N VAL A 376 10.75 -4.03 -22.05
CA VAL A 376 11.58 -5.11 -21.53
C VAL A 376 12.94 -5.04 -22.21
N HIS A 377 14.00 -4.97 -21.42
CA HIS A 377 15.39 -4.93 -21.87
C HIS A 377 15.97 -6.34 -21.96
N THR A 378 16.15 -6.86 -23.16
CA THR A 378 16.72 -8.19 -23.41
C THR A 378 18.22 -8.26 -23.14
N GLU A 379 18.88 -7.11 -23.04
CA GLU A 379 20.28 -6.95 -22.64
C GLU A 379 20.47 -6.96 -21.10
N THR A 380 19.41 -7.24 -20.35
CA THR A 380 19.47 -7.47 -18.90
C THR A 380 20.42 -8.62 -18.56
N PHE A 381 20.95 -8.62 -17.32
CA PHE A 381 21.73 -9.74 -16.79
C PHE A 381 21.06 -11.08 -17.09
N GLN A 382 21.78 -11.98 -17.78
CA GLN A 382 21.23 -13.26 -18.21
C GLN A 382 20.60 -14.05 -17.06
N LYS A 383 21.21 -14.03 -15.87
CA LYS A 383 20.66 -14.69 -14.68
C LYS A 383 19.27 -14.20 -14.27
N ILE A 384 18.96 -12.91 -14.48
CA ILE A 384 17.64 -12.35 -14.20
C ILE A 384 16.65 -12.81 -15.26
N LEU A 385 17.04 -12.82 -16.54
CA LEU A 385 16.20 -13.33 -17.62
C LEU A 385 15.90 -14.83 -17.45
N ASP A 386 16.90 -15.63 -17.06
CA ASP A 386 16.75 -17.07 -16.83
C ASP A 386 15.82 -17.39 -15.66
N ALA A 387 15.77 -16.50 -14.65
CA ALA A 387 14.84 -16.55 -13.54
C ALA A 387 13.39 -16.26 -13.96
N GLY A 388 13.18 -15.54 -15.07
CA GLY A 388 11.85 -15.20 -15.58
C GLY A 388 11.09 -16.41 -16.10
N GLU A 389 9.86 -16.60 -15.61
CA GLU A 389 8.87 -17.51 -16.21
C GLU A 389 7.98 -16.72 -17.20
N VAL A 390 7.53 -15.54 -16.78
CA VAL A 390 6.76 -14.62 -17.62
C VAL A 390 7.41 -13.25 -17.57
N VAL A 391 7.89 -12.77 -18.71
CA VAL A 391 8.54 -11.46 -18.84
C VAL A 391 7.97 -10.76 -20.06
N MET A 392 7.22 -9.69 -19.85
CA MET A 392 6.57 -8.97 -20.95
C MET A 392 6.25 -7.52 -20.60
N GLN A 393 5.94 -6.73 -21.63
CA GLN A 393 5.24 -5.47 -21.49
C GLN A 393 3.82 -5.62 -22.02
N PRO A 394 2.79 -5.71 -21.15
CA PRO A 394 1.39 -5.88 -21.59
C PRO A 394 0.83 -4.71 -22.41
N GLY A 395 1.49 -3.53 -22.38
CA GLY A 395 1.04 -2.31 -23.05
C GLY A 395 -0.17 -1.64 -22.39
N ARG A 396 -0.76 -2.29 -21.37
CA ARG A 396 -1.99 -1.90 -20.68
C ARG A 396 -1.76 -1.90 -19.16
N PRO A 397 -2.55 -1.13 -18.39
CA PRO A 397 -2.49 -1.17 -16.94
C PRO A 397 -2.88 -2.56 -16.43
N VAL A 398 -2.28 -2.99 -15.31
CA VAL A 398 -2.50 -4.32 -14.74
C VAL A 398 -2.84 -4.22 -13.26
N PHE A 399 -3.79 -5.04 -12.82
CA PHE A 399 -3.99 -5.38 -11.42
C PHE A 399 -3.85 -6.89 -11.24
N ALA A 400 -3.61 -7.33 -10.01
CA ALA A 400 -3.64 -8.75 -9.66
C ALA A 400 -4.72 -9.03 -8.61
N GLY A 401 -5.36 -10.19 -8.74
CA GLY A 401 -6.19 -10.79 -7.70
C GLY A 401 -5.44 -11.95 -7.07
N ILE A 402 -5.35 -11.96 -5.74
CA ILE A 402 -4.68 -13.01 -4.98
C ILE A 402 -5.67 -13.59 -3.98
N THR A 403 -5.78 -14.91 -3.94
CA THR A 403 -6.61 -15.65 -2.99
C THR A 403 -5.74 -16.59 -2.17
N ILE A 404 -5.94 -16.59 -0.86
CA ILE A 404 -5.35 -17.54 0.07
C ILE A 404 -6.50 -18.33 0.71
N ASP A 405 -6.48 -19.64 0.55
CA ASP A 405 -7.47 -20.56 1.10
C ASP A 405 -6.76 -21.79 1.65
N GLY A 406 -6.52 -21.79 2.97
CA GLY A 406 -5.83 -22.86 3.67
C GLY A 406 -4.45 -23.14 3.08
N ASP A 407 -4.31 -24.29 2.41
CA ASP A 407 -3.09 -24.80 1.79
C ASP A 407 -2.83 -24.26 0.38
N LYS A 408 -3.66 -23.33 -0.12
CA LYS A 408 -3.59 -22.79 -1.49
C LYS A 408 -3.37 -21.28 -1.52
N LEU A 409 -2.47 -20.84 -2.41
CA LEU A 409 -2.30 -19.46 -2.86
C LEU A 409 -2.54 -19.42 -4.36
N ILE A 410 -3.46 -18.57 -4.82
CA ILE A 410 -3.79 -18.40 -6.24
C ILE A 410 -3.57 -16.95 -6.62
N TYR A 411 -2.76 -16.72 -7.64
CA TYR A 411 -2.44 -15.42 -8.21
C TYR A 411 -2.94 -15.35 -9.66
N ASN A 412 -3.66 -14.28 -9.99
CA ASN A 412 -4.11 -13.97 -11.34
C ASN A 412 -3.79 -12.52 -11.69
N ALA A 413 -3.14 -12.27 -12.82
CA ALA A 413 -2.86 -10.94 -13.34
C ALA A 413 -3.81 -10.58 -14.48
N TYR A 414 -4.36 -9.36 -14.46
CA TYR A 414 -5.33 -8.89 -15.45
C TYR A 414 -4.90 -7.58 -16.07
N ALA A 415 -4.75 -7.55 -17.40
CA ALA A 415 -4.56 -6.32 -18.16
C ALA A 415 -5.91 -5.73 -18.54
N TYR A 416 -6.07 -4.41 -18.38
CA TYR A 416 -7.29 -3.69 -18.70
C TYR A 416 -7.10 -2.81 -19.94
N ASP A 417 -7.94 -2.98 -20.96
CA ASP A 417 -7.94 -2.11 -22.13
C ASP A 417 -8.64 -0.77 -21.84
N ILE A 418 -7.90 0.09 -21.15
CA ILE A 418 -8.42 1.34 -20.60
C ILE A 418 -8.76 2.40 -21.66
N ASP A 419 -8.09 2.40 -22.81
CA ASP A 419 -8.34 3.37 -23.88
C ASP A 419 -9.21 2.79 -25.01
N GLY A 420 -9.42 1.46 -25.03
CA GLY A 420 -10.16 0.75 -26.07
C GLY A 420 -11.47 0.12 -25.58
N THR A 421 -11.54 -1.22 -25.57
CA THR A 421 -12.78 -1.99 -25.37
C THR A 421 -13.35 -1.90 -23.96
N LYS A 422 -12.55 -1.45 -22.97
CA LYS A 422 -12.88 -1.49 -21.55
C LYS A 422 -13.04 -2.91 -20.99
N GLU A 423 -12.48 -3.91 -21.68
CA GLU A 423 -12.43 -5.30 -21.24
C GLU A 423 -11.15 -5.60 -20.46
N ILE A 424 -11.21 -6.62 -19.60
CA ILE A 424 -10.06 -7.19 -18.91
C ILE A 424 -9.63 -8.50 -19.57
N GLU A 425 -8.34 -8.77 -19.56
CA GLU A 425 -7.75 -10.01 -20.04
C GLU A 425 -6.85 -10.58 -18.95
N ARG A 426 -7.08 -11.85 -18.58
CA ARG A 426 -6.14 -12.57 -17.70
C ARG A 426 -4.86 -12.88 -18.49
N ILE A 427 -3.79 -12.18 -18.18
CA ILE A 427 -2.50 -12.28 -18.90
C ILE A 427 -1.55 -13.30 -18.29
N ASP A 428 -1.77 -13.67 -17.02
CA ASP A 428 -0.97 -14.66 -16.32
C ASP A 428 -1.75 -15.25 -15.14
N SER A 429 -1.39 -16.48 -14.76
CA SER A 429 -1.88 -17.17 -13.57
C SER A 429 -0.78 -18.04 -12.99
N TYR A 430 -0.68 -18.04 -11.67
CA TYR A 430 0.19 -18.92 -10.92
C TYR A 430 -0.49 -19.34 -9.63
N ALA A 431 -0.28 -20.58 -9.20
CA ALA A 431 -0.85 -21.06 -7.96
C ALA A 431 0.12 -21.99 -7.24
N ILE A 432 0.12 -21.94 -5.91
CA ILE A 432 0.92 -22.79 -5.03
C ILE A 432 -0.04 -23.58 -4.16
N GLN A 433 0.20 -24.87 -4.03
CA GLN A 433 -0.38 -25.70 -2.98
C GLN A 433 0.76 -26.25 -2.13
N LYS A 434 0.70 -26.07 -0.81
CA LYS A 434 1.78 -26.52 0.08
C LYS A 434 1.26 -27.20 1.34
N THR A 435 2.07 -28.09 1.87
CA THR A 435 1.80 -28.72 3.17
C THR A 435 1.96 -27.67 4.26
N LEU A 436 0.90 -27.45 5.02
CA LEU A 436 0.91 -26.55 6.16
C LEU A 436 1.68 -27.19 7.32
N SER A 437 2.61 -26.47 7.93
CA SER A 437 3.40 -27.00 9.05
C SER A 437 2.53 -27.15 10.28
N GLY A 438 1.62 -26.19 10.53
CA GLY A 438 0.80 -26.10 11.75
C GLY A 438 1.63 -26.01 13.04
N GLU A 439 2.95 -25.88 12.95
CA GLU A 439 3.87 -25.86 14.08
C GLU A 439 4.12 -24.41 14.52
N PRO A 440 4.17 -24.15 15.84
CA PRO A 440 4.58 -22.84 16.31
C PRO A 440 6.03 -22.55 15.90
N PRO A 441 6.39 -21.28 15.70
CA PRO A 441 7.75 -20.91 15.35
C PRO A 441 8.74 -21.38 16.40
N ALA A 442 9.89 -21.89 15.95
CA ALA A 442 10.96 -22.33 16.83
C ALA A 442 11.50 -21.13 17.65
N PRO A 443 11.86 -21.33 18.94
CA PRO A 443 12.51 -20.28 19.71
C PRO A 443 13.79 -19.79 19.02
N PHE A 444 13.97 -18.47 18.96
CA PHE A 444 15.16 -17.84 18.40
C PHE A 444 15.58 -16.64 19.24
N GLU A 445 16.86 -16.30 19.19
CA GLU A 445 17.38 -15.05 19.74
C GLU A 445 17.23 -13.95 18.69
N PRO A 446 16.56 -12.82 18.99
CA PRO A 446 16.33 -11.77 18.01
C PRO A 446 17.64 -11.05 17.66
N ASP A 447 17.82 -10.80 16.37
CA ASP A 447 18.92 -9.97 15.87
C ASP A 447 18.70 -8.52 16.33
N SER A 448 19.78 -7.80 16.67
CA SER A 448 19.68 -6.38 17.04
C SER A 448 19.10 -5.56 15.89
N THR A 449 18.14 -4.68 16.19
CA THR A 449 17.60 -3.70 15.24
C THR A 449 18.14 -2.29 15.49
N ASP A 450 18.97 -2.07 16.52
CA ASP A 450 19.47 -0.73 16.87
C ASP A 450 20.49 -0.20 15.84
N TYR A 451 20.13 0.88 15.15
CA TYR A 451 21.00 1.59 14.20
C TYR A 451 22.37 1.95 14.78
N ALA A 452 22.43 2.38 16.04
CA ALA A 452 23.68 2.80 16.65
C ALA A 452 24.64 1.63 16.86
N SER A 453 24.13 0.42 17.12
CA SER A 453 24.94 -0.80 17.18
C SER A 453 25.37 -1.31 15.80
N LEU A 454 24.61 -1.02 14.74
CA LEU A 454 24.75 -1.64 13.42
C LEU A 454 25.59 -0.85 12.40
N TRP A 455 25.96 0.41 12.68
CA TRP A 455 26.62 1.28 11.68
C TRP A 455 27.89 0.68 11.04
N ARG A 456 28.70 -0.08 11.80
CA ARG A 456 29.89 -0.76 11.25
C ARG A 456 29.51 -1.90 10.31
N GLN A 457 28.47 -2.64 10.67
CA GLN A 457 27.94 -3.71 9.83
C GLN A 457 27.37 -3.13 8.53
N ASP A 458 26.62 -2.04 8.62
CA ASP A 458 26.09 -1.33 7.44
C ASP A 458 27.22 -0.84 6.52
N LEU A 459 28.28 -0.23 7.08
CA LEU A 459 29.43 0.20 6.31
C LEU A 459 30.14 -0.97 5.61
N ASN A 460 30.37 -2.07 6.33
CA ASN A 460 31.01 -3.27 5.77
C ASN A 460 30.15 -3.96 4.70
N ASN A 461 28.84 -4.03 4.93
CA ASN A 461 27.87 -4.59 3.99
C ASN A 461 27.86 -3.76 2.70
N LEU A 462 27.80 -2.43 2.81
CA LEU A 462 27.85 -1.53 1.67
C LEU A 462 29.11 -1.76 0.83
N VAL A 463 30.30 -1.81 1.45
CA VAL A 463 31.56 -2.07 0.73
C VAL A 463 31.52 -3.43 0.02
N THR A 464 31.07 -4.48 0.71
CA THR A 464 30.99 -5.83 0.15
C THR A 464 30.03 -5.90 -1.04
N LEU A 465 28.86 -5.27 -0.90
CA LEU A 465 27.83 -5.24 -1.93
C LEU A 465 28.25 -4.40 -3.14
N LEU A 466 28.96 -3.30 -2.92
CA LEU A 466 29.55 -2.50 -4.01
C LEU A 466 30.60 -3.31 -4.79
N ILE A 467 31.47 -4.06 -4.10
CA ILE A 467 32.45 -4.94 -4.76
C ILE A 467 31.74 -6.01 -5.60
N ARG A 468 30.71 -6.67 -5.05
CA ARG A 468 29.92 -7.67 -5.79
C ARG A 468 29.24 -7.06 -7.02
N ALA A 469 28.59 -5.91 -6.86
CA ALA A 469 27.97 -5.20 -7.97
C ALA A 469 29.00 -4.89 -9.07
N VAL A 470 30.18 -4.39 -8.71
CA VAL A 470 31.27 -4.14 -9.69
C VAL A 470 31.69 -5.42 -10.41
N ILE A 471 31.85 -6.54 -9.70
CA ILE A 471 32.18 -7.84 -10.30
C ILE A 471 31.10 -8.24 -11.31
N ASP A 472 29.83 -8.16 -10.93
CA ASP A 472 28.69 -8.47 -11.80
C ASP A 472 28.68 -7.55 -13.05
N TYR A 473 28.96 -6.25 -12.90
CA TYR A 473 29.11 -5.33 -14.04
C TYR A 473 30.30 -5.67 -14.94
N CYS A 474 31.43 -6.10 -14.38
CA CYS A 474 32.57 -6.54 -15.17
C CYS A 474 32.24 -7.78 -16.02
N VAL A 475 31.27 -8.61 -15.61
CA VAL A 475 30.71 -9.70 -16.43
C VAL A 475 29.74 -9.16 -17.49
N LEU A 476 28.97 -8.13 -17.18
CA LEU A 476 28.00 -7.51 -18.10
C LEU A 476 28.66 -6.72 -19.24
N ILE A 477 29.75 -6.00 -18.97
CA ILE A 477 30.41 -5.14 -19.98
C ILE A 477 30.79 -5.92 -21.25
N PRO A 478 31.44 -7.11 -21.18
CA PRO A 478 31.69 -7.92 -22.36
C PRO A 478 30.42 -8.37 -23.10
N GLN A 479 29.32 -8.65 -22.39
CA GLN A 479 28.04 -9.01 -23.00
C GLN A 479 27.44 -7.82 -23.76
N LEU A 480 27.34 -6.65 -23.12
CA LEU A 480 26.86 -5.41 -23.74
C LEU A 480 27.71 -5.02 -24.96
N ILE A 481 29.04 -5.19 -24.89
CA ILE A 481 29.94 -4.95 -26.03
C ILE A 481 29.66 -5.94 -27.17
N ARG A 482 29.45 -7.23 -26.87
CA ARG A 482 29.12 -8.23 -27.91
C ARG A 482 27.77 -7.93 -28.57
N ASP A 483 26.76 -7.57 -27.78
CA ASP A 483 25.41 -7.28 -28.29
C ASP A 483 25.40 -5.99 -29.13
N ALA A 484 26.21 -4.99 -28.75
CA ALA A 484 26.40 -3.78 -29.54
C ALA A 484 27.17 -4.01 -30.85
N ILE A 485 28.10 -4.96 -30.90
CA ILE A 485 28.89 -5.30 -32.10
C ILE A 485 28.14 -6.28 -33.01
N GLY A 486 27.33 -7.19 -32.46
CA GLY A 486 26.60 -8.22 -33.21
C GLY A 486 25.34 -7.73 -33.94
N ASN A 487 24.87 -6.53 -33.62
CA ASN A 487 23.73 -5.86 -34.27
C ASN A 487 24.13 -4.76 -35.27
N GLY A 488 25.42 -4.72 -35.66
CA GLY A 488 26.00 -3.74 -36.58
C GLY A 488 26.16 -4.22 -38.01
#